data_AF-A2DI21-F1
#
_entry.id   AF-A2DI21-F1
#
_cell.length_a   1.000
_cell.length_b   1.000
_cell.length_c   1.000
_cell.angle_alpha   90.00
_cell.angle_beta   90.00
_cell.angle_gamma   90.00
#
_symmetry.space_group_name_H-M   'P 1'
#
loop_
_entity.id
_entity.type
_entity.pdbx_description
1 polymer ?
#
loop_
_entity_poly.entity_id
_entity_poly.type
_entity_poly.pdbx_seq_one_letter_code
_entity_poly.pdbx_strand_id
1 'polypeptide(L)'
;MPCCSKIPKNKELKVFGIGFAIINGIQSIAVMILCAVAVHYFGKTNISSFLPVDMISLFISVIILGFIIIVVGWVAAVNNTGLGWIVFHCCMAVLLIIEVFLVVSTSSYSGFVKTVSNNWYSFDDPTKYELQSDLSCCGLSNSTDSPALPCPGSSTKPCMKELTSLYNRIKRITSTAMFVCFIFGIFIDMSGYAMCINPEKISLEEQQDADAVDVSLIDEEENFRNPFVI
;
A
#
# COMPACT_ATOMS: atom_id res chain seq x y z
N MET A 1 -23.77 -8.08 4.65
CA MET A 1 -23.32 -7.58 3.33
C MET A 1 -24.21 -8.22 2.28
N PRO A 2 -24.92 -7.45 1.44
CA PRO A 2 -25.67 -8.03 0.32
C PRO A 2 -24.68 -8.84 -0.53
N CYS A 3 -24.96 -10.13 -0.68
CA CYS A 3 -24.11 -11.03 -1.45
C CYS A 3 -24.10 -10.59 -2.92
N CYS A 4 -22.91 -10.36 -3.46
CA CYS A 4 -22.61 -10.27 -4.89
C CYS A 4 -23.49 -11.26 -5.68
N SER A 5 -24.52 -10.77 -6.39
CA SER A 5 -25.38 -11.60 -7.24
C SER A 5 -24.64 -11.93 -8.54
N LYS A 6 -25.06 -12.99 -9.25
CA LYS A 6 -24.45 -13.35 -10.53
C LYS A 6 -24.72 -12.25 -11.55
N ILE A 7 -23.65 -11.67 -12.09
CA ILE A 7 -23.71 -10.56 -13.04
C ILE A 7 -23.98 -11.10 -14.46
N PRO A 8 -24.88 -10.50 -15.26
CA PRO A 8 -25.03 -10.84 -16.68
C PRO A 8 -23.74 -10.57 -17.46
N LYS A 9 -23.41 -11.46 -18.40
CA LYS A 9 -22.18 -11.37 -19.21
C LYS A 9 -22.31 -10.33 -20.32
N ASN A 10 -22.31 -9.06 -19.97
CA ASN A 10 -22.25 -7.96 -20.94
C ASN A 10 -20.80 -7.72 -21.40
N LYS A 11 -20.62 -7.31 -22.67
CA LYS A 11 -19.28 -7.05 -23.24
C LYS A 11 -18.54 -5.94 -22.47
N GLU A 12 -19.27 -4.92 -22.00
CA GLU A 12 -18.72 -3.78 -21.25
C GLU A 12 -18.12 -4.21 -19.91
N LEU A 13 -18.84 -5.06 -19.17
CA LEU A 13 -18.36 -5.60 -17.90
C LEU A 13 -17.06 -6.41 -18.06
N LYS A 14 -16.92 -7.12 -19.18
CA LYS A 14 -15.68 -7.87 -19.48
C LYS A 14 -14.50 -6.92 -19.69
N VAL A 15 -14.71 -5.79 -20.37
CA VAL A 15 -13.68 -4.77 -20.57
C VAL A 15 -13.29 -4.13 -19.23
N PHE A 16 -14.29 -3.78 -18.41
CA PHE A 16 -14.05 -3.19 -17.09
C PHE A 16 -13.31 -4.16 -16.15
N GLY A 17 -13.72 -5.43 -16.12
CA GLY A 17 -13.07 -6.50 -15.37
C GLY A 17 -11.60 -6.71 -15.75
N ILE A 18 -11.29 -6.72 -17.06
CA ILE A 18 -9.91 -6.83 -17.55
C ILE A 18 -9.11 -5.58 -17.16
N GLY A 19 -9.68 -4.38 -17.30
CA GLY A 19 -9.04 -3.13 -16.90
C GLY A 19 -8.68 -3.11 -15.40
N PHE A 20 -9.62 -3.52 -14.55
CA PHE A 20 -9.39 -3.68 -13.12
C PHE A 20 -8.27 -4.68 -12.81
N ALA A 21 -8.29 -5.86 -13.46
CA ALA A 21 -7.28 -6.89 -13.25
C ALA A 21 -5.87 -6.39 -13.64
N ILE A 22 -5.76 -5.62 -14.72
CA ILE A 22 -4.50 -4.99 -15.15
C ILE A 22 -4.04 -3.94 -14.13
N ILE A 23 -4.92 -3.03 -13.69
CA ILE A 23 -4.57 -1.99 -12.72
C ILE A 23 -4.14 -2.61 -11.39
N ASN A 24 -4.90 -3.60 -10.89
CA ASN A 24 -4.56 -4.36 -9.69
C ASN A 24 -3.22 -5.08 -9.82
N GLY A 25 -2.97 -5.68 -10.99
CA GLY A 25 -1.69 -6.32 -11.31
C GLY A 25 -0.51 -5.33 -11.28
N ILE A 26 -0.65 -4.18 -11.94
CA ILE A 26 0.39 -3.13 -11.97
C ILE A 26 0.68 -2.62 -10.56
N GLN A 27 -0.35 -2.28 -9.79
CA GLN A 27 -0.19 -1.79 -8.42
C GLN A 27 0.51 -2.82 -7.54
N SER A 28 0.05 -4.07 -7.57
CA SER A 28 0.61 -5.15 -6.73
C SER A 28 2.05 -5.46 -7.12
N ILE A 29 2.39 -5.47 -8.42
CA ILE A 29 3.77 -5.63 -8.91
C ILE A 29 4.65 -4.48 -8.45
N ALA A 30 4.18 -3.23 -8.54
CA ALA A 30 4.93 -2.07 -8.07
C ALA A 30 5.25 -2.19 -6.57
N VAL A 31 4.28 -2.57 -5.75
CA VAL A 31 4.48 -2.82 -4.30
C VAL A 31 5.48 -3.95 -4.07
N MET A 32 5.35 -5.08 -4.77
CA MET A 32 6.29 -6.20 -4.65
C MET A 32 7.72 -5.81 -5.03
N ILE A 33 7.92 -5.03 -6.10
CA ILE A 33 9.24 -4.52 -6.51
C ILE A 33 9.82 -3.61 -5.43
N LEU A 34 9.02 -2.68 -4.90
CA LEU A 34 9.47 -1.79 -3.82
C LEU A 34 9.87 -2.57 -2.57
N CYS A 35 9.09 -3.58 -2.17
CA CYS A 35 9.42 -4.46 -1.05
C CYS A 35 10.69 -5.28 -1.33
N ALA A 36 10.86 -5.83 -2.53
CA ALA A 36 12.04 -6.60 -2.91
C ALA A 36 13.32 -5.73 -2.90
N VAL A 37 13.23 -4.51 -3.42
CA VAL A 37 14.33 -3.53 -3.35
C VAL A 37 14.64 -3.17 -1.90
N ALA A 38 13.62 -2.95 -1.07
CA ALA A 38 13.81 -2.69 0.35
C ALA A 38 14.54 -3.86 1.04
N VAL A 39 14.08 -5.10 0.86
CA VAL A 39 14.74 -6.30 1.40
C VAL A 39 16.19 -6.38 0.95
N HIS A 40 16.49 -6.10 -0.31
CA HIS A 40 17.86 -6.10 -0.83
C HIS A 40 18.76 -5.08 -0.12
N TYR A 41 18.28 -3.85 0.09
CA TYR A 41 19.04 -2.81 0.79
C TYR A 41 19.18 -3.09 2.29
N PHE A 42 18.12 -3.55 2.94
CA PHE A 42 18.16 -3.89 4.37
C PHE A 42 19.07 -5.09 4.64
N GLY A 43 19.06 -6.11 3.77
CA GLY A 43 19.94 -7.27 3.89
C GLY A 43 21.42 -6.95 3.69
N LYS A 44 21.76 -5.90 2.93
CA LYS A 44 23.15 -5.48 2.70
C LYS A 44 23.73 -4.60 3.81
N THR A 45 22.90 -3.89 4.56
CA THR A 45 23.35 -2.85 5.50
C THR A 45 23.36 -3.30 6.96
N ASN A 46 22.94 -4.54 7.24
CA ASN A 46 22.81 -5.10 8.60
C ASN A 46 21.98 -4.20 9.58
N ILE A 47 21.22 -3.24 9.03
CA ILE A 47 20.37 -2.29 9.78
C ILE A 47 19.18 -3.02 10.42
N SER A 48 18.85 -4.23 9.98
CA SER A 48 17.79 -5.06 10.56
C SER A 48 17.94 -5.26 12.07
N SER A 49 19.17 -5.28 12.59
CA SER A 49 19.47 -5.41 14.02
C SER A 49 19.07 -4.19 14.87
N PHE A 50 18.79 -3.05 14.22
CA PHE A 50 18.34 -1.81 14.88
C PHE A 50 16.84 -1.65 14.99
N LEU A 51 16.07 -2.50 14.30
CA LEU A 51 14.64 -2.36 14.22
C LEU A 51 13.98 -3.26 15.27
N PRO A 52 13.03 -2.75 16.07
CA PRO A 52 12.37 -3.53 17.13
C PRO A 52 11.44 -4.62 16.56
N VAL A 53 11.13 -4.55 15.27
CA VAL A 53 10.31 -5.50 14.53
C VAL A 53 11.14 -6.03 13.37
N ASP A 54 11.03 -7.33 13.08
CA ASP A 54 11.65 -7.96 11.90
C ASP A 54 11.00 -7.43 10.61
N MET A 55 11.52 -6.30 10.13
CA MET A 55 11.03 -5.63 8.92
C MET A 55 11.22 -6.49 7.68
N ILE A 56 12.22 -7.39 7.67
CA ILE A 56 12.46 -8.30 6.55
C ILE A 56 11.30 -9.29 6.45
N SER A 57 10.94 -9.94 7.56
CA SER A 57 9.78 -10.84 7.61
C SER A 57 8.48 -10.12 7.23
N LEU A 58 8.31 -8.87 7.67
CA LEU A 58 7.16 -8.04 7.28
C LEU A 58 7.12 -7.79 5.77
N PHE A 59 8.23 -7.39 5.13
CA PHE A 59 8.28 -7.20 3.68
C PHE A 59 8.01 -8.49 2.91
N ILE A 60 8.53 -9.64 3.37
CA ILE A 60 8.24 -10.95 2.78
C ILE A 60 6.73 -11.25 2.86
N SER A 61 6.11 -10.97 4.01
CA SER A 61 4.66 -11.16 4.20
C SER A 61 3.84 -10.29 3.24
N VAL A 62 4.26 -9.04 3.03
CA VAL A 62 3.62 -8.12 2.07
C VAL A 62 3.78 -8.60 0.62
N ILE A 63 4.94 -9.16 0.25
CA ILE A 63 5.15 -9.74 -1.09
C ILE A 63 4.20 -10.92 -1.32
N ILE A 64 4.11 -11.84 -0.35
CA ILE A 64 3.21 -13.00 -0.44
C ILE A 64 1.75 -12.53 -0.53
N LEU A 65 1.35 -11.57 0.32
CA LEU A 65 0.00 -11.01 0.30
C LEU A 65 -0.30 -10.32 -1.04
N GLY A 66 0.65 -9.58 -1.61
CA GLY A 66 0.54 -8.97 -2.93
C GLY A 66 0.30 -9.99 -4.04
N PHE A 67 1.01 -11.12 -4.00
CA PHE A 67 0.77 -12.22 -4.94
C PHE A 67 -0.65 -12.80 -4.82
N ILE A 68 -1.13 -12.99 -3.57
CA ILE A 68 -2.50 -13.46 -3.31
C ILE A 68 -3.53 -12.46 -3.87
N ILE A 69 -3.33 -11.16 -3.66
CA ILE A 69 -4.22 -10.09 -4.16
C ILE A 69 -4.28 -10.08 -5.69
N ILE A 70 -3.16 -10.33 -6.39
CA ILE A 70 -3.17 -10.47 -7.85
C ILE A 70 -4.04 -11.65 -8.28
N VAL A 71 -3.79 -12.84 -7.72
CA VAL A 71 -4.49 -14.07 -8.12
C VAL A 71 -5.98 -13.97 -7.80
N VAL A 72 -6.33 -13.58 -6.58
CA VAL A 72 -7.73 -13.48 -6.14
C VAL A 72 -8.43 -12.36 -6.89
N GLY A 73 -7.80 -11.19 -7.07
CA GLY A 73 -8.38 -10.08 -7.84
C GLY A 73 -8.63 -10.44 -9.30
N TRP A 74 -7.71 -11.16 -9.93
CA TRP A 74 -7.89 -11.66 -11.30
C TRP A 74 -9.03 -12.67 -11.40
N VAL A 75 -9.05 -13.66 -10.51
CA VAL A 75 -10.10 -14.70 -10.47
C VAL A 75 -11.47 -14.07 -10.19
N ALA A 76 -11.55 -13.11 -9.27
CA ALA A 76 -12.76 -12.37 -8.95
C ALA A 76 -13.25 -11.57 -10.17
N ALA A 77 -12.36 -10.88 -10.88
CA ALA A 77 -12.73 -10.11 -12.07
C ALA A 77 -13.19 -10.98 -13.25
N VAL A 78 -12.56 -12.13 -13.49
CA VAL A 78 -12.86 -13.00 -14.65
C VAL A 78 -14.06 -13.91 -14.39
N ASN A 79 -14.07 -14.59 -13.24
CA ASN A 79 -15.11 -15.57 -12.92
C ASN A 79 -16.30 -14.95 -12.21
N ASN A 80 -16.12 -13.74 -11.68
CA ASN A 80 -17.18 -12.94 -11.09
C ASN A 80 -17.92 -13.66 -9.97
N THR A 81 -17.15 -14.28 -9.10
CA THR A 81 -17.67 -15.02 -7.96
C THR A 81 -17.74 -14.09 -6.76
N GLY A 82 -18.90 -14.02 -6.10
CA GLY A 82 -19.05 -13.19 -4.90
C GLY A 82 -18.07 -13.56 -3.78
N LEU A 83 -17.76 -14.85 -3.63
CA LEU A 83 -16.72 -15.31 -2.71
C LEU A 83 -15.34 -14.75 -3.07
N GLY A 84 -14.99 -14.67 -4.37
CA GLY A 84 -13.72 -14.11 -4.83
C GLY A 84 -13.57 -12.64 -4.44
N TRP A 85 -14.62 -11.85 -4.63
CA TRP A 85 -14.66 -10.45 -4.22
C TRP A 85 -14.55 -10.27 -2.70
N ILE A 86 -15.23 -11.09 -1.91
CA ILE A 86 -15.12 -11.05 -0.43
C ILE A 86 -13.68 -11.34 0.01
N VAL A 87 -13.05 -12.38 -0.53
CA VAL A 87 -11.65 -12.71 -0.19
C VAL A 87 -10.72 -11.59 -0.62
N PHE A 88 -10.93 -11.01 -1.82
CA PHE A 88 -10.19 -9.86 -2.31
C PHE A 88 -10.24 -8.67 -1.34
N HIS A 89 -11.45 -8.24 -0.94
CA HIS A 89 -11.63 -7.12 0.00
C HIS A 89 -11.03 -7.41 1.37
N CYS A 90 -11.15 -8.64 1.88
CA CYS A 90 -10.48 -9.03 3.12
C CYS A 90 -8.95 -8.91 3.01
N CYS A 91 -8.34 -9.37 1.91
CA CYS A 91 -6.90 -9.25 1.68
C CYS A 91 -6.47 -7.79 1.54
N MET A 92 -7.22 -6.96 0.81
CA MET A 92 -6.97 -5.53 0.67
C MET A 92 -7.06 -4.80 2.01
N ALA A 93 -8.07 -5.09 2.82
CA ALA A 93 -8.21 -4.52 4.16
C ALA A 93 -7.02 -4.88 5.06
N VAL A 94 -6.56 -6.14 5.04
CA VAL A 94 -5.37 -6.57 5.77
C VAL A 94 -4.12 -5.81 5.28
N LEU A 95 -3.95 -5.64 3.97
CA LEU A 95 -2.84 -4.88 3.41
C LEU A 95 -2.86 -3.41 3.87
N LEU A 96 -4.01 -2.75 3.82
CA LEU A 96 -4.16 -1.36 4.28
C LEU A 96 -3.89 -1.21 5.79
N ILE A 97 -4.29 -2.18 6.61
CA ILE A 97 -3.97 -2.20 8.05
C ILE A 97 -2.45 -2.29 8.27
N ILE A 98 -1.77 -3.15 7.52
CA ILE A 98 -0.30 -3.29 7.59
C ILE A 98 0.38 -1.98 7.18
N GLU A 99 -0.10 -1.32 6.12
CA GLU A 99 0.43 -0.02 5.68
C GLU A 99 0.28 1.06 6.76
N VAL A 100 -0.90 1.17 7.38
CA VAL A 100 -1.13 2.11 8.48
C VAL A 100 -0.21 1.80 9.66
N PHE A 101 -0.06 0.52 10.02
CA PHE A 101 0.85 0.09 11.08
C PHE A 101 2.31 0.47 10.78
N LEU A 102 2.77 0.29 9.54
CA LEU A 102 4.11 0.68 9.10
C LEU A 102 4.32 2.19 9.16
N VAL A 103 3.34 2.98 8.72
CA VAL A 103 3.42 4.45 8.77
C VAL A 103 3.48 4.94 10.21
N VAL A 104 2.64 4.42 11.10
CA VAL A 104 2.65 4.78 12.53
C VAL A 104 3.99 4.38 13.16
N SER A 105 4.46 3.16 12.91
CA SER A 105 5.73 2.66 13.47
C SER A 105 6.93 3.47 13.00
N THR A 106 6.98 3.82 11.71
CA THR A 106 8.06 4.63 11.13
C THR A 106 7.96 6.12 11.47
N SER A 107 6.84 6.59 12.03
CA SER A 107 6.70 7.98 12.44
C SER A 107 7.39 8.31 13.77
N SER A 108 7.58 7.32 14.64
CA SER A 108 8.07 7.48 16.02
C SER A 108 9.59 7.69 16.09
N TYR A 109 10.01 8.95 16.06
CA TYR A 109 11.41 9.34 16.20
C TYR A 109 12.00 9.00 17.57
N SER A 110 11.24 9.24 18.65
CA SER A 110 11.70 8.94 20.02
C SER A 110 11.91 7.45 20.25
N GLY A 111 11.03 6.61 19.68
CA GLY A 111 11.18 5.16 19.69
C GLY A 111 12.46 4.71 18.99
N PHE A 112 12.75 5.26 17.80
CA PHE A 112 13.98 4.98 17.07
C PHE A 112 15.24 5.30 17.88
N VAL A 113 15.35 6.54 18.40
CA VAL A 113 16.53 6.96 19.17
C VAL A 113 16.75 6.08 20.40
N LYS A 114 15.67 5.73 21.11
CA LYS A 114 15.73 4.86 22.29
C LYS A 114 16.21 3.45 21.93
N THR A 115 15.67 2.85 20.86
CA THR A 115 16.08 1.51 20.41
C THR A 115 17.52 1.49 19.95
N VAL A 116 17.95 2.48 19.16
CA VAL A 116 19.35 2.63 18.74
C VAL A 116 20.27 2.72 19.95
N SER A 117 19.94 3.58 20.92
CA SER A 117 20.76 3.74 22.11
C SER A 117 20.85 2.46 22.93
N ASN A 118 19.74 1.74 23.13
CA ASN A 118 19.73 0.48 23.88
C ASN A 118 20.54 -0.61 23.17
N ASN A 119 20.34 -0.76 21.85
CA ASN A 119 21.00 -1.81 21.08
C ASN A 119 22.49 -1.52 20.90
N TRP A 120 22.89 -0.24 20.76
CA TRP A 120 24.29 0.15 20.59
C TRP A 120 25.17 -0.42 21.71
N TYR A 121 24.76 -0.28 22.96
CA TYR A 121 25.53 -0.78 24.09
C TYR A 121 25.57 -2.31 24.18
N SER A 122 24.62 -3.00 23.56
CA SER A 122 24.57 -4.47 23.51
C SER A 122 25.36 -5.10 22.35
N PHE A 123 25.72 -4.31 21.34
CA PHE A 123 26.47 -4.83 20.20
C PHE A 123 27.93 -5.12 20.54
N ASP A 124 28.43 -6.16 19.90
CA ASP A 124 29.84 -6.52 19.86
C ASP A 124 30.65 -5.52 19.02
N ASP A 125 31.94 -5.44 19.30
CA ASP A 125 32.84 -4.49 18.63
C ASP A 125 32.91 -4.66 17.10
N PRO A 126 32.89 -5.89 16.53
CA PRO A 126 32.79 -6.08 15.08
C PRO A 126 31.57 -5.40 14.45
N THR A 127 30.38 -5.58 15.02
CA THR A 127 29.14 -4.97 14.53
C THR A 127 29.21 -3.45 14.63
N LYS A 128 29.66 -2.92 15.78
CA LYS A 128 29.88 -1.47 15.95
C LYS A 128 30.87 -0.92 14.93
N TYR A 129 31.96 -1.63 14.67
CA TYR A 129 32.98 -1.21 13.70
C TYR A 129 32.42 -1.15 12.29
N GLU A 130 31.65 -2.16 11.86
CA GLU A 130 30.98 -2.17 10.55
C GLU A 130 30.08 -0.94 10.39
N LEU A 131 29.23 -0.66 11.38
CA LEU A 131 28.33 0.49 11.36
C LEU A 131 29.06 1.83 11.37
N GLN A 132 30.12 1.94 12.18
CA GLN A 132 30.98 3.13 12.21
C GLN A 132 31.62 3.36 10.84
N SER A 133 32.07 2.29 10.17
CA SER A 133 32.66 2.34 8.84
C SER A 133 31.65 2.80 7.80
N ASP A 134 30.47 2.19 7.78
CA ASP A 134 29.39 2.50 6.82
C ASP A 134 28.87 3.93 6.96
N LEU A 135 28.78 4.42 8.20
CA LEU A 135 28.29 5.77 8.51
C LEU A 135 29.41 6.81 8.61
N SER A 136 30.68 6.40 8.50
CA SER A 136 31.86 7.27 8.67
C SER A 136 31.84 8.07 10.00
N CYS A 137 31.46 7.41 11.09
CA CYS A 137 31.29 7.99 12.43
C CYS A 137 32.10 7.22 13.49
N CYS A 138 32.13 7.72 14.72
CA CYS A 138 32.85 7.11 15.84
C CYS A 138 32.07 7.35 17.14
N GLY A 139 31.75 6.26 17.84
CA GLY A 139 30.95 6.29 19.07
C GLY A 139 29.52 6.81 18.88
N LEU A 140 28.65 6.55 19.85
CA LEU A 140 27.22 6.83 19.72
C LEU A 140 26.92 8.33 19.77
N SER A 141 27.10 8.94 20.95
CA SER A 141 26.81 10.36 21.19
C SER A 141 28.01 11.27 20.95
N ASN A 142 29.23 10.71 21.03
CA ASN A 142 30.51 11.36 20.76
C ASN A 142 31.58 10.28 20.48
N SER A 143 32.78 10.66 20.06
CA SER A 143 33.86 9.75 19.68
C SER A 143 34.39 8.85 20.81
N THR A 144 34.02 9.11 22.06
CA THR A 144 34.45 8.34 23.24
C THR A 144 33.32 7.50 23.85
N ASP A 145 32.09 7.63 23.35
CA ASP A 145 30.91 6.95 23.87
C ASP A 145 30.75 5.55 23.24
N SER A 146 31.33 4.55 23.92
CA SER A 146 31.35 3.14 23.52
C SER A 146 31.68 2.91 22.03
N PRO A 147 32.81 3.45 21.51
CA PRO A 147 33.22 3.21 20.14
C PRO A 147 33.83 1.81 19.98
N ALA A 148 33.71 1.24 18.79
CA ALA A 148 34.62 0.17 18.38
C ALA A 148 35.93 0.79 17.86
N LEU A 149 37.07 0.22 18.25
CA LEU A 149 38.39 0.72 17.86
C LEU A 149 39.04 -0.22 16.82
N PRO A 150 39.79 0.32 15.85
CA PRO A 150 40.04 1.74 15.61
C PRO A 150 38.83 2.46 14.99
N CYS A 151 38.67 3.75 15.24
CA CYS A 151 37.63 4.52 14.55
C CYS A 151 38.00 4.80 13.08
N PRO A 152 37.06 4.65 12.14
CA PRO A 152 37.33 4.79 10.71
C PRO A 152 37.73 6.23 10.36
N GLY A 153 38.85 6.38 9.66
CA GLY A 153 39.34 7.66 9.16
C GLY A 153 39.59 8.73 10.24
N SER A 154 39.82 8.33 11.49
CA SER A 154 39.91 9.25 12.64
C SER A 154 38.67 10.15 12.79
N SER A 155 37.48 9.64 12.41
CA SER A 155 36.23 10.39 12.53
C SER A 155 35.94 10.75 13.98
N THR A 156 35.59 12.01 14.24
CA THR A 156 35.12 12.51 15.54
C THR A 156 33.61 12.71 15.58
N LYS A 157 32.92 12.37 14.48
CA LYS A 157 31.48 12.59 14.33
C LYS A 157 30.69 11.53 15.08
N PRO A 158 29.65 11.91 15.84
CA PRO A 158 28.81 10.96 16.55
C PRO A 158 27.88 10.19 15.61
N CYS A 159 27.82 8.86 15.78
CA CYS A 159 26.99 7.99 14.95
C CYS A 159 25.49 8.27 15.07
N MET A 160 25.03 8.75 16.24
CA MET A 160 23.63 9.10 16.45
C MET A 160 23.13 10.18 15.47
N LYS A 161 24.00 11.14 15.11
CA LYS A 161 23.64 12.21 14.17
C LYS A 161 23.47 11.67 12.74
N GLU A 162 24.39 10.81 12.31
CA GLU A 162 24.33 10.20 10.97
C GLU A 162 23.15 9.22 10.85
N LEU A 163 22.91 8.41 11.90
CA LEU A 163 21.74 7.53 11.99
C LEU A 163 20.42 8.30 11.93
N THR A 164 20.33 9.43 12.65
CA THR A 164 19.15 10.31 12.62
C THR A 164 18.93 10.92 11.25
N SER A 165 20.00 11.37 10.58
CA SER A 165 19.95 11.91 9.22
C SER A 165 19.43 10.85 8.23
N LEU A 166 20.00 9.63 8.30
CA LEU A 166 19.59 8.49 7.50
C LEU A 166 18.13 8.12 7.75
N TYR A 167 17.72 8.01 9.01
CA TYR A 167 16.35 7.72 9.40
C TYR A 167 15.36 8.75 8.86
N ASN A 168 15.68 10.05 8.96
CA ASN A 168 14.82 11.11 8.43
C ASN A 168 14.68 11.05 6.90
N ARG A 169 15.74 10.66 6.19
CA ARG A 169 15.71 10.45 4.74
C ARG A 169 14.82 9.27 4.37
N ILE A 170 14.99 8.13 5.05
CA ILE A 170 14.16 6.93 4.86
C ILE A 170 12.71 7.24 5.17
N LYS A 171 12.43 7.85 6.34
CA LYS A 171 11.07 8.23 6.77
C LYS A 171 10.35 9.07 5.71
N ARG A 172 11.00 10.09 5.15
CA ARG A 172 10.39 10.96 4.13
C ARG A 172 10.01 10.21 2.86
N ILE A 173 10.93 9.40 2.34
CA ILE A 173 10.72 8.62 1.11
C ILE A 173 9.62 7.57 1.35
N THR A 174 9.77 6.78 2.41
CA THR A 174 8.82 5.71 2.76
C THR A 174 7.43 6.27 3.06
N SER A 175 7.31 7.35 3.82
CA SER A 175 6.01 7.97 4.12
C SER A 175 5.31 8.48 2.86
N THR A 176 6.05 9.05 1.91
CA THR A 176 5.47 9.53 0.65
C THR A 176 5.00 8.35 -0.22
N ALA A 177 5.85 7.33 -0.36
CA ALA A 177 5.52 6.14 -1.14
C ALA A 177 4.31 5.39 -0.55
N MET A 178 4.28 5.17 0.77
CA MET A 178 3.18 4.50 1.46
C MET A 178 1.88 5.29 1.34
N PHE A 179 1.92 6.62 1.41
CA PHE A 179 0.73 7.44 1.20
C PHE A 179 0.15 7.26 -0.21
N VAL A 180 0.99 7.26 -1.24
CA VAL A 180 0.56 7.01 -2.63
C VAL A 180 -0.02 5.59 -2.77
N CYS A 181 0.66 4.58 -2.24
CA CYS A 181 0.17 3.19 -2.24
C CYS A 181 -1.19 3.05 -1.56
N PHE A 182 -1.38 3.70 -0.42
CA PHE A 182 -2.62 3.68 0.35
C PHE A 182 -3.79 4.28 -0.44
N ILE A 183 -3.59 5.43 -1.10
CA ILE A 183 -4.62 6.06 -1.93
C ILE A 183 -5.02 5.16 -3.11
N PHE A 184 -4.05 4.58 -3.81
CA PHE A 184 -4.33 3.63 -4.89
C PHE A 184 -4.96 2.33 -4.38
N GLY A 185 -4.56 1.85 -3.22
CA GLY A 185 -5.13 0.67 -2.58
C GLY A 185 -6.62 0.86 -2.26
N ILE A 186 -6.98 2.00 -1.65
CA ILE A 186 -8.38 2.37 -1.40
C ILE A 186 -9.13 2.49 -2.73
N PHE A 187 -8.56 3.14 -3.73
CA PHE A 187 -9.22 3.31 -5.03
C PHE A 187 -9.55 1.96 -5.68
N ILE A 188 -8.59 1.02 -5.67
CA ILE A 188 -8.78 -0.33 -6.20
C ILE A 188 -9.81 -1.09 -5.36
N ASP A 189 -9.76 -1.01 -4.03
CA ASP A 189 -10.72 -1.68 -3.17
C ASP A 189 -12.15 -1.18 -3.42
N MET A 190 -12.35 0.13 -3.49
CA MET A 190 -13.64 0.75 -3.82
C MET A 190 -14.11 0.39 -5.24
N SER A 191 -13.20 0.28 -6.20
CA SER A 191 -13.53 -0.14 -7.57
C SER A 191 -14.01 -1.60 -7.60
N GLY A 192 -13.34 -2.50 -6.86
CA GLY A 192 -13.78 -3.89 -6.72
C GLY A 192 -15.14 -3.99 -6.02
N TYR A 193 -15.38 -3.13 -5.03
CA TYR A 193 -16.65 -3.09 -4.31
C TYR A 193 -17.79 -2.62 -5.21
N ALA A 194 -17.55 -1.61 -6.04
CA ALA A 194 -18.51 -1.14 -7.04
C ALA A 194 -18.84 -2.25 -8.06
N MET A 195 -17.83 -3.01 -8.51
CA MET A 195 -18.03 -4.19 -9.36
C MET A 195 -18.86 -5.28 -8.67
N CYS A 196 -18.71 -5.47 -7.35
CA CYS A 196 -19.46 -6.46 -6.61
C CYS A 196 -20.96 -6.10 -6.46
N ILE A 197 -21.29 -4.83 -6.26
CA ILE A 197 -22.66 -4.41 -5.88
C ILE A 197 -23.54 -4.05 -7.05
N ASN A 198 -23.00 -3.53 -8.15
CA ASN A 198 -23.79 -3.06 -9.28
C ASN A 198 -23.48 -3.81 -10.59
N PRO A 199 -23.79 -5.12 -10.66
CA PRO A 199 -23.70 -5.87 -11.91
C PRO A 199 -24.49 -5.29 -13.06
N GLU A 200 -25.71 -4.84 -12.76
CA GLU A 200 -26.76 -4.62 -13.77
C GLU A 200 -26.89 -3.14 -14.15
N LYS A 201 -26.54 -2.20 -13.26
CA LYS A 201 -26.72 -0.75 -13.49
C LYS A 201 -25.60 -0.06 -14.28
N ILE A 202 -24.58 -0.80 -14.73
CA ILE A 202 -23.48 -0.27 -15.55
C ILE A 202 -23.64 -0.80 -16.97
N SER A 203 -24.83 -0.67 -17.55
CA SER A 203 -24.97 -0.68 -19.01
C SER A 203 -25.42 0.71 -19.40
N LEU A 204 -24.57 1.39 -20.17
CA LEU A 204 -24.83 2.77 -20.62
C LEU A 204 -26.09 2.84 -21.49
N GLU A 205 -26.45 1.73 -22.15
CA GLU A 205 -27.68 1.59 -22.95
C GLU A 205 -28.95 1.66 -22.10
N GLU A 206 -29.01 1.00 -20.94
CA GLU A 206 -30.24 1.00 -20.12
C GLU A 206 -30.46 2.35 -19.42
N GLN A 207 -29.38 3.11 -19.18
CA GLN A 207 -29.49 4.50 -18.72
C GLN A 207 -29.94 5.45 -19.84
N GLN A 208 -29.49 5.23 -21.08
CA GLN A 208 -30.01 5.97 -22.25
C GLN A 208 -31.49 5.65 -22.52
N ASP A 209 -31.91 4.39 -22.38
CA ASP A 209 -33.31 4.01 -22.57
C ASP A 209 -34.21 4.49 -21.43
N ALA A 210 -33.75 4.46 -20.17
CA ALA A 210 -34.48 5.03 -19.04
C ALA A 210 -34.64 6.56 -19.16
N ASP A 211 -33.59 7.26 -19.57
CA ASP A 211 -33.65 8.71 -19.82
C ASP A 211 -34.51 9.04 -21.05
N ALA A 212 -34.54 8.18 -22.08
CA ALA A 212 -35.41 8.36 -23.24
C ALA A 212 -36.90 8.13 -22.94
N VAL A 213 -37.23 7.16 -22.08
CA VAL A 213 -38.62 6.90 -21.65
C VAL A 213 -39.17 8.06 -20.81
N ASP A 214 -38.35 8.68 -19.95
CA ASP A 214 -38.78 9.82 -19.13
C ASP A 214 -39.04 11.09 -19.98
N VAL A 215 -38.26 11.31 -21.04
CA VAL A 215 -38.49 12.43 -21.98
C VAL A 215 -39.81 12.25 -22.75
N SER A 216 -40.19 11.01 -23.12
CA SER A 216 -41.47 10.77 -23.80
C SER A 216 -42.71 10.97 -22.93
N LEU A 217 -42.59 10.81 -21.60
CA LEU A 217 -43.69 11.03 -20.66
C LEU A 217 -43.94 12.53 -20.38
N ILE A 218 -42.88 13.35 -20.46
CA ILE A 218 -43.00 14.81 -20.31
C ILE A 218 -43.73 15.43 -21.52
N ASP A 219 -43.53 14.89 -22.74
CA ASP A 219 -44.25 15.34 -23.94
C ASP A 219 -45.74 14.97 -23.96
N GLU A 220 -46.15 13.85 -23.31
CA GLU A 220 -47.58 13.52 -23.18
C GLU A 220 -48.31 14.38 -22.13
N GLU A 221 -47.62 14.82 -21.07
CA GLU A 221 -48.25 15.64 -20.02
C GLU A 221 -48.46 17.11 -20.46
N GLU A 222 -47.60 17.65 -21.34
CA GLU A 222 -47.83 18.98 -21.94
C GLU A 222 -48.95 18.99 -22.99
N ASN A 223 -49.22 17.87 -23.67
CA ASN A 223 -50.26 17.81 -24.72
C ASN A 223 -51.69 17.63 -24.16
N PHE A 224 -51.84 17.36 -22.85
CA PHE A 224 -53.15 17.26 -22.18
C PHE A 224 -53.66 18.58 -21.57
N ARG A 225 -52.94 19.69 -21.70
CA ARG A 225 -53.40 21.03 -21.28
C ARG A 225 -53.95 21.87 -22.43
N ASN A 226 -55.12 21.52 -22.95
CA ASN A 226 -56.15 22.53 -23.24
C ASN A 226 -57.54 21.93 -23.58
N PRO A 227 -58.35 21.57 -22.56
CA PRO A 227 -59.76 21.23 -22.78
C PRO A 227 -60.69 22.45 -22.93
N PHE A 228 -60.18 23.69 -22.99
CA PHE A 228 -60.99 24.92 -23.00
C PHE A 228 -60.57 25.98 -24.03
N VAL A 229 -60.22 25.57 -25.25
CA VAL A 229 -60.29 26.51 -26.39
C VAL A 229 -61.71 26.42 -26.96
N ILE A 230 -62.57 27.34 -26.53
CA ILE A 230 -63.88 27.67 -27.13
C ILE A 230 -63.68 28.91 -28.00
#